data_AF-A0AAN8FEC1-F1
#
_entry.id   AF-A0AAN8FEC1-F1
#
_cell.length_a   1.000
_cell.length_b   1.000
_cell.length_c   1.000
_cell.angle_alpha   90.00
_cell.angle_beta   90.00
_cell.angle_gamma   90.00
#
_symmetry.space_group_name_H-M   'P 1'
#
loop_
_entity.id
_entity.type
_entity.pdbx_description
1 polymer ?
#
loop_
_entity_poly.entity_id
_entity_poly.type
_entity_poly.pdbx_seq_one_letter_code
_entity_poly.pdbx_strand_id
1 'polypeptide(L)'
;VLTNSGITNGAKLIDQMDCDYAATELEQNTKTALDTGAFGAPWIVVHKDGEEHTFFGSDRLHLIAHLIGQKFTDGLVQYSKL
;
A
#
# COMPACT_ATOMS: atom_id res chain seq x y z
N VAL A 1 -15.81 -11.65 -3.45
CA VAL A 1 -14.48 -10.99 -3.46
C VAL A 1 -13.37 -12.02 -3.58
N LEU A 2 -13.14 -12.90 -2.60
CA LEU A 2 -12.05 -13.90 -2.64
C LEU A 2 -12.01 -14.75 -3.93
N THR A 3 -13.15 -15.31 -4.36
CA THR A 3 -13.24 -16.08 -5.61
C THR A 3 -12.92 -15.24 -6.85
N ASN A 4 -13.35 -13.98 -6.89
CA ASN A 4 -13.05 -13.05 -7.98
C ASN A 4 -11.58 -12.63 -8.00
N SER A 5 -10.90 -12.73 -6.86
CA SER A 5 -9.45 -12.54 -6.71
C SER A 5 -8.66 -13.83 -6.98
N GLY A 6 -9.29 -14.92 -7.44
CA GLY A 6 -8.63 -16.20 -7.72
C GLY A 6 -8.27 -17.03 -6.49
N ILE A 7 -8.73 -16.63 -5.30
CA ILE A 7 -8.46 -17.35 -4.05
C ILE A 7 -9.42 -18.54 -3.94
N THR A 8 -8.87 -19.76 -3.95
CA THR A 8 -9.62 -21.02 -3.92
C THR A 8 -9.78 -21.60 -2.52
N ASN A 9 -8.94 -21.21 -1.57
CA ASN A 9 -8.89 -21.70 -0.20
C ASN A 9 -9.44 -20.68 0.82
N GLY A 10 -10.45 -19.89 0.45
CA GLY A 10 -10.94 -18.76 1.23
C GLY A 10 -11.37 -19.11 2.67
N ALA A 11 -12.03 -20.24 2.88
CA ALA A 11 -12.46 -20.67 4.21
C ALA A 11 -11.26 -20.84 5.17
N LYS A 12 -10.19 -21.50 4.71
CA LYS A 12 -8.96 -21.67 5.50
C LYS A 12 -8.32 -20.33 5.90
N LEU A 13 -8.34 -19.35 5.00
CA LEU A 13 -7.77 -18.02 5.28
C LEU A 13 -8.61 -17.25 6.28
N ILE A 14 -9.94 -17.37 6.20
CA ILE A 14 -10.87 -16.77 7.16
C ILE A 14 -10.64 -17.38 8.55
N ASP A 15 -10.51 -18.70 8.64
CA ASP A 15 -10.22 -19.38 9.92
C ASP A 15 -8.89 -18.94 10.53
N GLN A 16 -7.94 -18.46 9.72
CA GLN A 16 -6.65 -17.95 10.16
C GLN A 16 -6.67 -16.48 10.57
N MET A 17 -7.75 -15.74 10.31
CA MET A 17 -7.83 -14.30 10.65
C MET A 17 -7.69 -14.05 12.14
N ASP A 18 -8.19 -14.96 12.97
CA ASP A 18 -8.17 -14.86 14.43
C ASP A 18 -6.92 -15.49 15.06
N CYS A 19 -5.94 -15.91 14.26
CA CYS A 19 -4.69 -16.44 14.82
C CYS A 19 -3.76 -15.31 15.30
N ASP A 20 -3.07 -15.56 16.42
CA ASP A 20 -2.13 -14.58 17.02
C ASP A 20 -1.08 -14.08 16.03
N TYR A 21 -0.66 -14.94 15.11
CA TYR A 21 0.28 -14.59 14.05
C TYR A 21 -0.25 -13.48 13.14
N ALA A 22 -1.50 -13.59 12.66
CA ALA A 22 -2.10 -12.60 11.77
C ALA A 22 -2.29 -11.24 12.46
N ALA A 23 -2.72 -11.24 13.72
CA ALA A 23 -2.86 -10.04 14.52
C ALA A 23 -1.50 -9.36 14.78
N THR A 24 -0.48 -10.15 15.15
CA THR A 24 0.89 -9.65 15.39
C THR A 24 1.49 -9.02 14.14
N GLU A 25 1.38 -9.67 12.98
CA GLU A 25 1.88 -9.13 11.71
C GLU A 25 1.14 -7.84 11.31
N LEU A 26 -0.18 -7.77 11.53
CA LEU A 26 -0.96 -6.56 11.25
C LEU A 26 -0.51 -5.37 12.11
N GLU A 27 -0.31 -5.61 13.41
CA GLU A 27 0.18 -4.59 14.35
C GLU A 27 1.59 -4.15 13.98
N GLN A 28 2.49 -5.09 13.69
CA GLN A 28 3.88 -4.80 13.33
C GLN A 28 3.98 -3.99 12.04
N ASN A 29 3.20 -4.32 11.01
CA ASN A 29 3.14 -3.55 9.76
C ASN A 29 2.61 -2.14 9.99
N THR A 30 1.58 -1.99 10.84
CA THR A 30 1.04 -0.68 11.21
C THR A 30 2.07 0.14 11.97
N LYS A 31 2.79 -0.49 12.90
CA LYS A 31 3.88 0.14 13.64
C LYS A 31 4.99 0.61 12.71
N THR A 32 5.41 -0.20 11.74
CA THR A 32 6.41 0.20 10.75
C THR A 32 5.98 1.45 9.97
N ALA A 33 4.70 1.56 9.58
CA ALA A 33 4.21 2.79 8.96
C ALA A 33 4.29 4.00 9.91
N LEU A 34 3.87 3.84 11.17
CA LEU A 34 3.95 4.90 12.19
C LEU A 34 5.40 5.35 12.47
N ASP A 35 6.34 4.41 12.51
CA ASP A 35 7.77 4.68 12.75
C ASP A 35 8.37 5.54 11.61
N THR A 36 7.77 5.51 10.41
CA THR A 36 8.13 6.40 9.29
C THR A 36 7.38 7.75 9.29
N GLY A 37 6.54 8.02 10.29
CA GLY A 37 5.80 9.27 10.46
C GLY A 37 4.37 9.28 9.90
N ALA A 38 3.80 8.10 9.59
CA ALA A 38 2.44 8.02 9.07
C ALA A 38 1.40 8.58 10.04
N PHE A 39 0.44 9.35 9.51
CA PHE A 39 -0.71 9.88 10.24
C PHE A 39 -2.06 9.55 9.58
N GLY A 40 -2.03 8.76 8.51
CA GLY A 40 -3.20 8.35 7.73
C GLY A 40 -2.80 7.43 6.57
N ALA A 41 -3.77 7.02 5.75
CA ALA A 41 -3.54 6.15 4.61
C ALA A 41 -4.17 6.70 3.30
N PRO A 42 -3.61 6.41 2.11
CA PRO A 42 -2.38 5.62 1.91
C PRO A 42 -1.12 6.39 2.34
N TRP A 43 -0.15 5.65 2.90
CA TRP A 43 1.19 6.11 3.22
C TRP A 43 2.19 5.31 2.40
N ILE A 44 2.97 5.99 1.58
CA ILE A 44 3.90 5.36 0.63
C ILE A 44 5.31 5.76 1.03
N VAL A 45 6.15 4.76 1.33
CA VAL A 45 7.57 4.94 1.60
C VAL A 45 8.35 4.54 0.36
N VAL A 46 9.15 5.45 -0.18
CA VAL A 46 10.01 5.23 -1.34
C VAL A 46 11.46 5.21 -0.86
N HIS A 47 12.12 4.05 -0.99
CA HIS A 47 13.55 3.91 -0.72
C HIS A 47 14.33 4.24 -2.00
N LYS A 48 15.15 5.28 -1.98
CA LYS A 48 15.98 5.69 -3.13
C LYS A 48 17.34 6.17 -2.65
N ASP A 49 18.40 5.67 -3.28
CA ASP A 49 19.79 6.05 -3.00
C ASP A 49 20.20 5.99 -1.50
N GLY A 50 19.59 5.06 -0.75
CA GLY A 50 19.83 4.90 0.68
C GLY A 50 19.00 5.83 1.58
N GLU A 51 18.14 6.67 1.01
CA GLU A 51 17.22 7.55 1.73
C GLU A 51 15.78 7.03 1.66
N GLU A 52 15.00 7.36 2.70
CA GLU A 52 13.56 7.12 2.75
C GLU A 52 12.80 8.41 2.49
N HIS A 53 11.90 8.40 1.51
CA HIS A 53 11.01 9.51 1.20
C HIS A 53 9.56 9.08 1.38
N THR A 54 8.82 9.79 2.22
CA THR A 54 7.45 9.43 2.57
C THR A 54 6.42 10.35 1.92
N PHE A 55 5.31 9.76 1.46
CA PHE A 55 4.22 10.47 0.78
C PHE A 55 2.87 10.02 1.34
N PHE A 56 2.08 10.98 1.79
CA PHE A 56 0.68 10.78 2.18
C PHE A 56 -0.27 11.10 1.03
N GLY A 57 -1.28 10.23 0.83
CA GLY A 57 -2.35 10.45 -0.14
C GLY A 57 -2.09 9.82 -1.51
N SER A 58 -3.17 9.54 -2.24
CA SER A 58 -3.11 8.96 -3.59
C SER A 58 -2.74 9.99 -4.67
N ASP A 59 -2.77 11.27 -4.35
CA ASP A 59 -2.52 12.40 -5.26
C ASP A 59 -1.03 12.78 -5.37
N ARG A 60 -0.12 12.01 -4.73
CA ARG A 60 1.33 12.26 -4.74
C ARG A 60 2.14 11.38 -5.70
N LEU A 61 1.49 10.53 -6.49
CA LEU A 61 2.17 9.61 -7.42
C LEU A 61 3.04 10.33 -8.47
N HIS A 62 2.68 11.54 -8.88
CA HIS A 62 3.49 12.34 -9.80
C HIS A 62 4.82 12.81 -9.17
N LEU A 63 4.84 13.12 -7.87
CA LEU A 63 6.07 13.45 -7.13
C LEU A 63 6.94 12.22 -6.95
N ILE A 64 6.33 11.07 -6.68
CA ILE A 64 7.03 9.78 -6.61
C ILE A 64 7.70 9.49 -7.95
N ALA A 65 6.98 9.63 -9.07
CA ALA A 65 7.55 9.43 -10.41
C ALA A 65 8.75 10.34 -10.66
N HIS A 66 8.65 11.63 -10.31
CA HIS A 66 9.77 12.56 -10.38
C HIS A 66 10.96 12.11 -9.54
N LEU A 67 10.72 11.72 -8.28
CA LEU A 67 11.75 11.23 -7.36
C LEU A 67 12.51 10.04 -7.93
N ILE A 68 11.81 9.06 -8.54
CA ILE A 68 12.42 7.85 -9.09
C ILE A 68 12.88 8.00 -10.56
N GLY A 69 12.88 9.21 -11.11
CA GLY A 69 13.33 9.49 -12.48
C GLY A 69 12.43 8.91 -13.57
N GLN A 70 11.15 8.68 -13.26
CA GLN A 70 10.16 8.14 -14.20
C GLN A 70 9.22 9.23 -14.71
N LYS A 71 8.75 9.07 -15.94
CA LYS A 71 7.70 9.94 -16.50
C LYS A 71 6.36 9.56 -15.87
N PHE A 72 5.68 10.53 -15.28
CA PHE A 72 4.27 10.38 -14.90
C PHE A 72 3.38 10.49 -16.14
N THR A 73 2.51 9.51 -16.35
CA THR A 73 1.60 9.45 -17.52
C THR A 73 0.15 9.71 -17.15
N ASP A 74 -0.07 10.42 -16.04
CA ASP A 74 -1.39 10.58 -15.41
C ASP A 74 -2.04 9.23 -15.03
N GLY A 75 -3.28 9.31 -14.54
CA GLY A 75 -4.09 8.12 -14.29
C GLY A 75 -4.58 7.47 -15.59
N LEU A 76 -5.29 6.35 -15.47
CA LEU A 76 -5.96 5.72 -16.60
C LEU A 76 -7.23 6.50 -16.98
N VAL A 77 -7.07 7.74 -17.43
CA VAL A 77 -8.15 8.70 -17.69
C VAL A 77 -9.15 8.15 -18.71
N GLN A 78 -8.70 7.29 -19.64
CA GLN A 78 -9.60 6.63 -20.59
C GLN A 78 -10.67 5.73 -19.94
N TYR A 79 -10.50 5.37 -18.66
CA TYR A 79 -11.48 4.60 -17.88
C TYR A 79 -12.18 5.47 -16.80
N SER A 80 -11.94 6.79 -16.79
CA SER A 80 -12.70 7.70 -15.95
C SER A 80 -14.18 7.66 -16.32
N LYS A 81 -15.05 7.58 -15.30
CA LYS A 81 -16.51 7.70 -15.46
C LYS A 81 -17.02 9.13 -15.25
N LEU A 82 -16.11 10.04 -14.91
CA LEU A 82 -16.33 11.48 -14.81
C LEU A 82 -15.98 12.14 -16.14
#